data_AF-A0A975B9B3-F1
#
_entry.id   AF-A0A975B9B3-F1
#
_cell.length_a   1.000
_cell.length_b   1.000
_cell.length_c   1.000
_cell.angle_alpha   90.00
_cell.angle_beta   90.00
_cell.angle_gamma   90.00
#
_symmetry.space_group_name_H-M   'P 1'
#
loop_
_entity.id
_entity.type
_entity.pdbx_description
1 polymer ?
#
loop_
_entity_poly.entity_id
_entity_poly.type
_entity_poly.pdbx_seq_one_letter_code
_entity_poly.pdbx_strand_id
1 'polypeptide(L)'
;MRIFLAVFICITFTGGLGLYMSCRTEAYIPETNNKHQTGTSGYSLLITAAFAVEPDPFAIQTDDTKPGAGLIVSMGKKEILRQTRQIKPGIPVLVKPLKGLVPGINELYIEASPFLEDTDKSHALRVQIMEHDFLIAEKTFWSFPGGKIADTIRFKIKAQQDKEDNNDH
;
A
#
# COMPACT_ATOMS: atom_id res chain seq x y z
N MET A 1 -14.21 50.05 -8.49
CA MET A 1 -13.05 49.34 -9.08
C MET A 1 -12.43 48.28 -8.16
N ARG A 2 -12.28 48.50 -6.85
CA ARG A 2 -11.63 47.51 -5.94
C ARG A 2 -12.37 46.17 -5.81
N ILE A 3 -13.71 46.19 -5.83
CA ILE A 3 -14.54 44.97 -5.68
C ILE A 3 -14.38 44.04 -6.89
N PHE A 4 -14.37 44.57 -8.12
CA PHE A 4 -14.18 43.76 -9.33
C PHE A 4 -12.80 43.11 -9.39
N LEU A 5 -11.75 43.82 -8.93
CA LEU A 5 -10.40 43.27 -8.83
C LEU A 5 -10.36 42.10 -7.83
N ALA A 6 -11.02 42.24 -6.67
CA ALA A 6 -11.08 41.18 -5.67
C ALA A 6 -11.82 39.93 -6.18
N VAL A 7 -12.94 40.11 -6.90
CA VAL A 7 -13.69 38.99 -7.50
C VAL A 7 -12.85 38.28 -8.56
N PHE A 8 -12.15 39.04 -9.41
CA PHE A 8 -11.30 38.45 -10.45
C PHE A 8 -10.17 37.60 -9.84
N ILE A 9 -9.47 38.13 -8.84
CA ILE A 9 -8.41 37.41 -8.12
C ILE A 9 -8.97 36.13 -7.48
N CYS A 10 -10.13 36.22 -6.82
CA CYS A 10 -10.77 35.07 -6.18
C CYS A 10 -11.10 33.96 -7.19
N ILE A 11 -11.67 34.32 -8.34
CA ILE A 11 -11.99 33.36 -9.42
C ILE A 11 -10.71 32.72 -9.97
N THR A 12 -9.63 33.48 -10.15
CA THR A 12 -8.35 32.94 -10.63
C THR A 12 -7.77 31.92 -9.63
N PHE A 13 -7.79 32.22 -8.33
CA PHE A 13 -7.27 31.30 -7.31
C PHE A 13 -8.13 30.05 -7.15
N THR A 14 -9.45 30.19 -7.02
CA THR A 14 -10.35 29.03 -6.84
C THR A 14 -10.44 28.18 -8.11
N GLY A 15 -10.51 28.81 -9.28
CA GLY A 15 -10.56 28.11 -10.57
C GLY A 15 -9.24 27.42 -10.92
N GLY A 16 -8.11 28.08 -10.69
CA GLY A 16 -6.78 27.49 -10.91
C GLY A 16 -6.50 26.28 -10.01
N LEU A 17 -6.89 26.37 -8.73
CA LEU A 17 -6.77 25.26 -7.79
C LEU A 17 -7.68 24.09 -8.17
N GLY A 18 -8.91 24.38 -8.61
CA GLY A 18 -9.86 23.37 -9.08
C GLY A 18 -9.33 22.57 -10.28
N LEU A 19 -8.86 23.26 -11.32
CA LEU A 19 -8.26 22.63 -12.50
C LEU A 19 -7.03 21.81 -12.16
N TYR A 20 -6.16 22.32 -11.28
CA TYR A 20 -4.97 21.60 -10.82
C TYR A 20 -5.34 20.31 -10.08
N MET A 21 -6.34 20.36 -9.19
CA MET A 21 -6.85 19.19 -8.47
C MET A 21 -7.45 18.17 -9.44
N SER A 22 -8.28 18.59 -10.41
CA SER A 22 -8.86 17.69 -11.41
C SER A 22 -7.81 17.00 -12.28
N CYS A 23 -6.76 17.71 -12.68
CA CYS A 23 -5.68 17.11 -13.46
C CYS A 23 -4.82 16.12 -12.64
N ARG A 24 -4.77 16.28 -11.31
CA ARG A 24 -4.04 15.36 -10.41
C ARG A 24 -4.86 14.12 -10.06
N THR A 25 -6.18 14.20 -10.02
CA THR A 25 -7.04 13.04 -9.70
C THR A 25 -6.97 11.93 -10.76
N GLU A 26 -6.50 12.23 -11.97
CA GLU A 26 -6.20 11.24 -13.03
C GLU A 26 -4.77 10.68 -12.98
N ALA A 27 -4.09 10.67 -11.83
CA ALA A 27 -2.86 9.89 -11.65
C ALA A 27 -3.17 8.38 -11.64
N TYR A 28 -3.40 7.85 -12.85
CA TYR A 28 -3.09 6.50 -13.34
C TYR A 28 -3.01 5.39 -12.28
N ILE A 29 -4.13 4.70 -12.07
CA ILE A 29 -4.12 3.31 -11.57
C ILE A 29 -3.86 2.44 -12.81
N PRO A 30 -2.68 1.81 -12.98
CA PRO A 30 -2.52 0.86 -14.07
C PRO A 30 -3.49 -0.31 -13.82
N GLU A 31 -4.56 -0.38 -14.60
CA GLU A 31 -5.31 -1.62 -14.80
C GLU A 31 -4.35 -2.63 -15.43
N THR A 32 -3.64 -3.35 -14.57
CA THR A 32 -2.90 -4.52 -15.02
C THR A 32 -3.95 -5.54 -15.42
N ASN A 33 -3.96 -5.86 -16.70
CA ASN A 33 -4.87 -6.74 -17.43
C ASN A 33 -4.81 -8.20 -16.92
N ASN A 34 -5.12 -8.40 -15.64
CA ASN A 34 -5.25 -9.69 -15.00
C ASN A 34 -6.74 -9.92 -14.80
N LYS A 35 -7.28 -10.85 -15.60
CA LYS A 35 -8.64 -11.36 -15.54
C LYS A 35 -9.18 -11.32 -14.11
N HIS A 36 -10.22 -10.52 -13.90
CA HIS A 36 -11.04 -10.53 -12.69
C HIS A 36 -11.57 -11.95 -12.48
N GLN A 37 -10.94 -12.71 -11.60
CA GLN A 37 -11.55 -13.87 -10.96
C GLN A 37 -12.02 -13.42 -9.58
N THR A 38 -13.32 -13.12 -9.51
CA THR A 38 -14.11 -13.06 -8.29
C THR A 38 -14.05 -14.44 -7.63
N GLY A 39 -13.06 -14.62 -6.76
CA GLY A 39 -12.86 -15.83 -5.96
C GLY A 39 -12.71 -15.44 -4.49
N THR A 40 -13.81 -15.58 -3.74
CA THR A 40 -13.94 -15.77 -2.29
C THR A 40 -12.68 -15.53 -1.44
N SER A 41 -12.21 -14.28 -1.36
CA SER A 41 -11.40 -13.71 -0.27
C SER A 41 -11.17 -12.23 -0.59
N GLY A 42 -12.17 -11.43 -0.28
CA GLY A 42 -12.30 -10.04 -0.73
C GLY A 42 -11.26 -9.06 -0.18
N TYR A 43 -10.10 -9.48 0.31
CA TYR A 43 -9.08 -8.56 0.82
C TYR A 43 -7.86 -8.52 -0.08
N SER A 44 -7.30 -7.33 -0.28
CA SER A 44 -6.03 -7.14 -0.97
C SER A 44 -5.13 -6.15 -0.24
N LEU A 45 -3.83 -6.33 -0.41
CA LEU A 45 -2.79 -5.45 0.13
C LEU A 45 -2.13 -4.69 -1.02
N LEU A 46 -2.10 -3.37 -0.95
CA LEU A 46 -1.32 -2.52 -1.85
C LEU A 46 -0.16 -1.90 -1.06
N ILE A 47 1.03 -2.01 -1.62
CA ILE A 47 2.26 -1.45 -1.04
C ILE A 47 2.90 -0.54 -2.07
N THR A 48 3.07 0.73 -1.74
CA THR A 48 3.71 1.71 -2.63
C THR A 48 4.91 2.32 -1.93
N ALA A 49 6.10 2.06 -2.46
CA ALA A 49 7.34 2.66 -1.98
C ALA A 49 7.60 3.99 -2.69
N ALA A 50 8.04 5.01 -1.97
CA ALA A 50 8.52 6.27 -2.54
C ALA A 50 9.98 6.20 -3.02
N PHE A 51 10.59 5.02 -2.93
CA PHE A 51 12.01 4.75 -3.18
C PHE A 51 12.14 3.40 -3.92
N ALA A 52 13.31 3.14 -4.50
CA ALA A 52 13.58 1.86 -5.13
C ALA A 52 13.82 0.80 -4.05
N VAL A 53 13.13 -0.33 -4.14
CA VAL A 53 13.24 -1.42 -3.16
C VAL A 53 14.04 -2.56 -3.79
N GLU A 54 15.10 -3.00 -3.12
CA GLU A 54 16.00 -4.05 -3.61
C GLU A 54 16.41 -5.03 -2.51
N PRO A 55 16.78 -6.28 -2.87
CA PRO A 55 17.39 -7.21 -1.93
C PRO A 55 18.57 -6.58 -1.21
N ASP A 56 18.53 -6.61 0.12
CA ASP A 56 19.62 -6.10 0.95
C ASP A 56 20.87 -6.99 0.75
N PRO A 57 21.97 -6.46 0.18
CA PRO A 57 23.18 -7.22 -0.05
C PRO A 57 23.96 -7.52 1.24
N PHE A 58 23.61 -6.86 2.36
CA PHE A 58 24.22 -7.06 3.67
C PHE A 58 23.38 -7.94 4.59
N ALA A 59 22.19 -8.36 4.16
CA ALA A 59 21.37 -9.28 4.94
C ALA A 59 22.06 -10.64 5.05
N ILE A 60 22.27 -11.09 6.29
CA ILE A 60 22.83 -12.42 6.58
C ILE A 60 21.82 -13.47 6.09
N GLN A 61 22.21 -14.23 5.06
CA GLN A 61 21.43 -15.35 4.56
C GLN A 61 21.58 -16.51 5.56
N THR A 62 20.55 -16.75 6.36
CA THR A 62 20.53 -17.85 7.33
C THR A 62 20.14 -19.17 6.69
N ASP A 63 19.56 -19.11 5.48
CA ASP A 63 19.04 -20.25 4.73
C ASP A 63 19.40 -20.07 3.25
N ASP A 64 20.40 -20.81 2.77
CA ASP A 64 20.88 -20.76 1.39
C ASP A 64 19.78 -21.12 0.36
N THR A 65 18.64 -21.66 0.82
CA THR A 65 17.50 -21.98 -0.05
C THR A 65 16.62 -20.78 -0.37
N LYS A 66 16.76 -19.65 0.34
CA LYS A 66 15.91 -18.47 0.15
C LYS A 66 16.72 -17.25 -0.32
N PRO A 67 16.48 -16.75 -1.55
CA PRO A 67 17.14 -15.54 -2.01
C PRO A 67 16.76 -14.33 -1.15
N GLY A 68 17.71 -13.39 -1.07
CA GLY A 68 17.50 -12.06 -0.48
C GLY A 68 16.28 -11.37 -1.09
N ALA A 69 15.54 -10.65 -0.26
CA ALA A 69 14.31 -9.99 -0.65
C ALA A 69 14.36 -8.52 -0.31
N GLY A 70 13.88 -7.69 -1.23
CA GLY A 70 13.76 -6.26 -0.99
C GLY A 70 12.49 -5.89 -0.26
N LEU A 71 11.40 -6.63 -0.48
CA LEU A 71 10.14 -6.46 0.24
C LEU A 71 9.67 -7.80 0.79
N ILE A 72 9.41 -7.85 2.09
CA ILE A 72 8.83 -9.00 2.78
C ILE A 72 7.56 -8.54 3.47
N VAL A 73 6.50 -9.35 3.34
CA VAL A 73 5.27 -9.19 4.11
C VAL A 73 4.98 -10.50 4.81
N SER A 74 4.76 -10.46 6.11
CA SER A 74 4.41 -11.63 6.90
C SER A 74 3.27 -11.35 7.87
N MET A 75 2.59 -12.42 8.24
CA MET A 75 1.55 -12.43 9.28
C MET A 75 1.97 -13.48 10.32
N GLY A 76 2.47 -12.99 11.45
CA GLY A 76 3.16 -13.84 12.42
C GLY A 76 4.37 -14.53 11.79
N LYS A 77 4.40 -15.88 11.83
CA LYS A 77 5.49 -16.68 11.26
C LYS A 77 5.30 -17.01 9.77
N LYS A 78 4.17 -16.63 9.18
CA LYS A 78 3.83 -16.97 7.80
C LYS A 78 4.17 -15.82 6.86
N GLU A 79 5.08 -16.07 5.93
CA GLU A 79 5.37 -15.15 4.83
C GLU A 79 4.22 -15.17 3.82
N ILE A 80 3.70 -13.98 3.49
CA ILE A 80 2.64 -13.77 2.52
C ILE A 80 3.23 -13.34 1.18
N LEU A 81 4.26 -12.49 1.21
CA LEU A 81 4.95 -11.99 0.05
C LEU A 81 6.45 -11.94 0.31
N ARG A 82 7.22 -12.36 -0.69
CA ARG A 82 8.65 -12.11 -0.80
C ARG A 82 8.97 -11.63 -2.20
N GLN A 83 9.33 -10.36 -2.30
CA GLN A 83 9.75 -9.77 -3.56
C GLN A 83 11.28 -9.75 -3.63
N THR A 84 11.81 -10.51 -4.57
CA THR A 84 13.25 -10.59 -4.84
C THR A 84 13.70 -9.66 -5.97
N ARG A 85 12.77 -9.19 -6.80
CA ARG A 85 13.05 -8.25 -7.89
C ARG A 85 12.95 -6.82 -7.40
N GLN A 86 13.73 -5.94 -8.01
CA GLN A 86 13.66 -4.50 -7.76
C GLN A 86 12.21 -3.99 -7.98
N ILE A 87 11.70 -3.20 -7.03
CA ILE A 87 10.47 -2.44 -7.17
C ILE A 87 10.85 -0.99 -7.44
N LYS A 88 10.30 -0.40 -8.51
CA LYS A 88 10.52 1.00 -8.83
C LYS A 88 9.69 1.91 -7.90
N PRO A 89 10.19 3.11 -7.57
CA PRO A 89 9.42 4.10 -6.82
C PRO A 89 8.06 4.37 -7.47
N GLY A 90 7.02 4.52 -6.63
CA GLY A 90 5.68 4.88 -7.04
C GLY A 90 4.87 3.76 -7.72
N ILE A 91 5.46 2.60 -7.99
CA ILE A 91 4.74 1.46 -8.56
C ILE A 91 4.17 0.61 -7.42
N PRO A 92 2.83 0.46 -7.32
CA PRO A 92 2.24 -0.33 -6.26
C PRO A 92 2.45 -1.83 -6.49
N VAL A 93 2.80 -2.54 -5.43
CA VAL A 93 2.79 -4.01 -5.36
C VAL A 93 1.45 -4.45 -4.80
N LEU A 94 0.69 -5.18 -5.61
CA LEU A 94 -0.62 -5.72 -5.25
C LEU A 94 -0.51 -7.19 -4.83
N VAL A 95 -0.99 -7.52 -3.64
CA VAL A 95 -1.20 -8.89 -3.17
C VAL A 95 -2.70 -9.16 -3.11
N LYS A 96 -3.20 -10.00 -4.03
CA LYS A 96 -4.60 -10.40 -4.11
C LYS A 96 -4.69 -11.90 -4.43
N PRO A 97 -5.39 -12.73 -3.63
CA PRO A 97 -6.02 -12.38 -2.36
C PRO A 97 -5.04 -12.34 -1.18
N LEU A 98 -5.34 -11.50 -0.18
CA LEU A 98 -4.64 -11.48 1.10
C LEU A 98 -5.15 -12.63 1.99
N LYS A 99 -4.45 -13.77 1.97
CA LYS A 99 -4.83 -14.99 2.69
C LYS A 99 -4.42 -14.95 4.17
N GLY A 100 -5.15 -15.70 5.01
CA GLY A 100 -4.81 -15.92 6.43
C GLY A 100 -5.44 -14.92 7.40
N LEU A 101 -6.31 -14.04 6.91
CA LEU A 101 -7.05 -13.09 7.72
C LEU A 101 -8.12 -13.77 8.57
N VAL A 102 -8.29 -13.27 9.80
CA VAL A 102 -9.33 -13.72 10.74
C VAL A 102 -10.24 -12.58 11.15
N PRO A 103 -11.52 -12.82 11.50
CA PRO A 103 -12.35 -11.79 12.12
C PRO A 103 -11.70 -11.24 13.39
N GLY A 104 -11.76 -9.92 13.60
CA GLY A 104 -11.08 -9.26 14.71
C GLY A 104 -9.77 -8.59 14.30
N ILE A 105 -8.81 -8.52 15.23
CA ILE A 105 -7.55 -7.79 15.04
C ILE A 105 -6.54 -8.66 14.29
N ASN A 106 -6.03 -8.15 13.17
CA ASN A 106 -4.97 -8.76 12.38
C ASN A 106 -3.73 -7.86 12.41
N GLU A 107 -2.58 -8.50 12.23
CA GLU A 107 -1.27 -7.84 12.28
C GLU A 107 -0.43 -8.29 11.09
N LEU A 108 0.06 -7.34 10.30
CA LEU A 108 1.00 -7.57 9.21
C LEU A 108 2.32 -6.91 9.55
N TYR A 109 3.41 -7.67 9.48
CA TYR A 109 4.78 -7.16 9.51
C TYR A 109 5.23 -6.91 8.07
N ILE A 110 5.85 -5.76 7.84
CA ILE A 110 6.36 -5.33 6.54
C ILE A 110 7.81 -4.92 6.71
N GLU A 111 8.65 -5.46 5.84
CA GLU A 111 10.05 -5.10 5.73
C GLU A 111 10.36 -4.67 4.30
N ALA A 112 10.95 -3.49 4.12
CA ALA A 112 11.35 -2.95 2.83
C ALA A 112 12.76 -2.35 2.92
N SER A 113 13.67 -2.87 2.11
CA SER A 113 15.06 -2.45 2.03
C SER A 113 15.27 -1.47 0.87
N PRO A 114 15.90 -0.31 1.12
CA PRO A 114 16.16 0.65 0.07
C PRO A 114 17.32 0.24 -0.83
N PHE A 115 17.32 0.83 -2.03
CA PHE A 115 18.46 0.76 -2.92
C PHE A 115 19.66 1.53 -2.35
N LEU A 116 20.86 0.98 -2.52
CA LEU A 116 22.09 1.52 -1.91
C LEU A 116 22.42 2.94 -2.34
N GLU A 117 22.07 3.32 -3.57
CA GLU A 117 22.36 4.64 -4.11
C GLU A 117 21.47 5.75 -3.52
N ASP A 118 20.38 5.41 -2.81
CA ASP A 118 19.46 6.35 -2.19
C ASP A 118 19.62 6.46 -0.66
N THR A 119 20.71 5.92 -0.10
CA THR A 119 20.93 5.83 1.37
C THR A 119 21.05 7.18 2.09
N ASP A 120 21.20 8.27 1.37
CA ASP A 120 21.26 9.64 1.87
C ASP A 120 19.88 10.29 2.09
N LYS A 121 18.79 9.62 1.70
CA LYS A 121 17.42 10.16 1.78
C LYS A 121 16.56 9.38 2.77
N SER A 122 15.63 10.06 3.44
CA SER A 122 14.54 9.38 4.14
C SER A 122 13.63 8.64 3.17
N HIS A 123 13.05 7.52 3.62
CA HIS A 123 12.19 6.69 2.79
C HIS A 123 10.78 6.63 3.35
N ALA A 124 9.82 6.43 2.45
CA ALA A 124 8.42 6.27 2.79
C ALA A 124 7.84 5.03 2.13
N LEU A 125 7.08 4.24 2.89
CA LEU A 125 6.35 3.08 2.40
C LEU A 125 4.89 3.22 2.81
N ARG A 126 4.01 3.39 1.81
CA ARG A 126 2.56 3.43 2.02
C ARG A 126 2.01 2.03 1.89
N VAL A 127 1.29 1.58 2.91
CA VAL A 127 0.62 0.28 2.96
C VAL A 127 -0.87 0.49 3.11
N GLN A 128 -1.64 -0.11 2.21
CA GLN A 128 -3.10 0.00 2.13
C GLN A 128 -3.72 -1.38 2.12
N ILE A 129 -4.73 -1.58 2.96
CA ILE A 129 -5.50 -2.80 3.06
C ILE A 129 -6.89 -2.50 2.53
N MET A 130 -7.26 -3.21 1.48
CA MET A 130 -8.52 -3.02 0.78
C MET A 130 -9.43 -4.22 1.02
N GLU A 131 -10.72 -3.98 1.15
CA GLU A 131 -11.77 -4.97 1.00
C GLU A 131 -12.53 -4.70 -0.30
N HIS A 132 -12.37 -5.59 -1.27
CA HIS A 132 -12.73 -5.42 -2.67
C HIS A 132 -11.98 -4.20 -3.22
N ASP A 133 -12.62 -3.03 -3.20
CA ASP A 133 -12.07 -1.76 -3.67
C ASP A 133 -12.23 -0.65 -2.60
N PHE A 134 -12.65 -1.00 -1.38
CA PHE A 134 -12.78 -0.07 -0.27
C PHE A 134 -11.56 -0.11 0.63
N LEU A 135 -11.02 1.06 0.96
CA LEU A 135 -9.91 1.19 1.89
C LEU A 135 -10.38 0.89 3.32
N ILE A 136 -9.83 -0.15 3.92
CA ILE A 136 -10.12 -0.58 5.30
C ILE A 136 -9.10 -0.01 6.27
N ALA A 137 -7.82 -0.01 5.88
CA ALA A 137 -6.76 0.56 6.69
C ALA A 137 -5.62 1.07 5.81
N GLU A 138 -4.96 2.12 6.28
CA GLU A 138 -3.78 2.70 5.64
C GLU A 138 -2.77 3.12 6.70
N LYS A 139 -1.50 2.85 6.44
CA LYS A 139 -0.38 3.39 7.23
C LYS A 139 0.77 3.74 6.30
N THR A 140 1.39 4.89 6.55
CA THR A 140 2.66 5.26 5.90
C THR A 140 3.77 5.11 6.92
N PHE A 141 4.76 4.30 6.58
CA PHE A 141 5.97 4.10 7.37
C PHE A 141 7.08 4.99 6.84
N TRP A 142 7.91 5.48 7.74
CA TRP A 142 9.04 6.34 7.42
C TRP A 142 10.31 5.73 8.00
N SER A 143 11.42 5.82 7.27
CA SER A 143 12.74 5.51 7.82
C SER A 143 13.65 6.75 7.83
N PHE A 144 14.65 6.68 8.70
CA PHE A 144 15.81 7.56 8.63
C PHE A 144 16.63 7.25 7.38
N PRO A 145 17.45 8.21 6.90
CA PRO A 145 18.36 7.98 5.78
C PRO A 145 19.16 6.68 5.91
N GLY A 146 19.09 5.85 4.87
CA GLY A 146 19.80 4.56 4.79
C GLY A 146 19.19 3.46 5.66
N GLY A 147 18.14 3.78 6.43
CA GLY A 147 17.41 2.81 7.22
C GLY A 147 16.42 2.02 6.37
N LYS A 148 16.41 0.70 6.57
CA LYS A 148 15.30 -0.14 6.10
C LYS A 148 14.02 0.17 6.89
N ILE A 149 12.88 0.00 6.24
CA ILE A 149 11.57 0.06 6.90
C ILE A 149 11.27 -1.34 7.41
N ALA A 150 11.02 -1.49 8.71
CA ALA A 150 10.65 -2.75 9.35
C ALA A 150 9.63 -2.44 10.46
N ASP A 151 8.35 -2.48 10.12
CA ASP A 151 7.28 -2.10 11.04
C ASP A 151 6.00 -2.87 10.71
N THR A 152 5.02 -2.71 11.58
CA THR A 152 3.79 -3.47 11.61
C THR A 152 2.58 -2.55 11.41
N ILE A 153 1.59 -3.03 10.64
CA ILE A 153 0.24 -2.45 10.57
C ILE A 153 -0.76 -3.39 11.26
N ARG A 154 -1.57 -2.81 12.14
CA ARG A 154 -2.69 -3.49 12.80
C ARG A 154 -4.00 -2.97 12.25
N PHE A 155 -4.94 -3.87 11.99
CA PHE A 155 -6.25 -3.52 11.43
C PHE A 155 -7.30 -4.50 11.91
N LYS A 156 -8.57 -4.08 11.88
CA LYS A 156 -9.69 -4.88 12.36
C LYS A 156 -10.61 -5.26 11.21
N ILE A 157 -10.91 -6.55 11.10
CA ILE A 157 -11.89 -7.11 10.18
C ILE A 157 -13.19 -7.36 10.95
N LYS A 158 -14.32 -6.94 10.38
CA LYS A 158 -15.64 -7.24 10.95
C LYS A 158 -15.96 -8.71 10.69
N ALA A 159 -16.55 -9.38 11.67
CA ALA A 159 -17.16 -10.68 11.42
C ALA A 159 -18.28 -10.48 10.40
N GLN A 160 -18.32 -11.30 9.36
CA GLN A 160 -19.43 -11.35 8.43
C GLN A 160 -20.65 -11.79 9.26
N GLN A 161 -21.62 -10.91 9.46
CA GLN A 161 -22.89 -11.30 10.07
C GLN A 161 -23.56 -12.22 9.06
N ASP A 162 -23.61 -13.52 9.36
CA ASP A 162 -24.46 -14.43 8.63
C ASP A 162 -25.90 -13.89 8.72
N LYS A 163 -26.50 -13.61 7.57
CA LYS A 163 -27.93 -13.37 7.49
C LYS A 163 -28.62 -14.66 7.94
N GLU A 164 -29.01 -14.72 9.21
CA GLU A 164 -30.16 -15.52 9.63
C GLU A 164 -31.40 -14.91 8.99
N ASP A 165 -31.62 -15.20 7.70
CA ASP A 165 -32.95 -15.08 7.11
C ASP A 165 -33.80 -16.22 7.68
N ASN A 166 -34.41 -15.86 8.80
CA ASN A 166 -35.66 -16.35 9.35
C ASN A 166 -36.59 -16.87 8.23
N ASN A 167 -36.63 -18.19 8.04
CA ASN A 167 -37.56 -18.86 7.14
C ASN A 167 -38.51 -19.73 7.98
N ASP A 168 -39.26 -19.07 8.87
CA ASP A 168 -40.53 -19.56 9.38
C ASP A 168 -41.61 -18.91 8.53
N HIS A 169 -42.25 -19.66 7.62
CA HIS A 169 -43.65 -19.55 7.17
C HIS A 169 -44.12 -20.92 6.67
#